data_AF-A0A1Y5F5D6-F1
#
_entry.id   AF-A0A1Y5F5D6-F1
#
_cell.length_a   1.000
_cell.length_b   1.000
_cell.length_c   1.000
_cell.angle_alpha   90.00
_cell.angle_beta   90.00
_cell.angle_gamma   90.00
#
_symmetry.space_group_name_H-M   'P 1'
#
loop_
_entity.id
_entity.type
_entity.pdbx_description
1 polymer ?
#
loop_
_entity_poly.entity_id
_entity_poly.type
_entity_poly.pdbx_seq_one_letter_code
_entity_poly.pdbx_strand_id
1 'polypeptide(L)'
;MNFKKLTVIGASLVIIVTAYRCLDFFPHTYMWLTHSPKEYMGNMEPKFPSWFSVVFGDLVGPDINHNGIRDDVEIYMNREFKELGDSDKAIIYNYAIRMQNVMKYPLGHEYKEAFWVERKYMWDCIFILGGHKFGTDGDRYQDFLDNGISYINDKTLNTFRKLRKESSFMNQFHMRSNGDDEHLHRILNLEDVCHFNSKISNEIRKKHFIEQAKDYKDMKRYFYQMYEKKYGKNKRHLYERYMN
;
A
#
# COMPACT_ATOMS: atom_id res chain seq x y z
N MET A 1 -14.60 37.50 -31.95
CA MET A 1 -14.27 36.09 -31.64
C MET A 1 -15.41 35.22 -32.16
N ASN A 2 -15.14 34.23 -33.01
CA ASN A 2 -16.14 33.59 -33.85
C ASN A 2 -16.89 32.47 -33.08
N PHE A 3 -18.19 32.60 -32.84
CA PHE A 3 -18.98 31.72 -31.96
C PHE A 3 -18.87 30.24 -32.34
N LYS A 4 -18.88 29.93 -33.65
CA LYS A 4 -18.65 28.57 -34.19
C LYS A 4 -17.31 27.96 -33.76
N LYS A 5 -16.23 28.76 -33.69
CA LYS A 5 -14.92 28.27 -33.25
C LYS A 5 -14.92 27.94 -31.75
N LEU A 6 -15.61 28.73 -30.92
CA LEU A 6 -15.78 28.42 -29.50
C LEU A 6 -16.60 27.15 -29.26
N THR A 7 -17.69 26.95 -30.00
CA THR A 7 -18.53 25.74 -29.84
C THR A 7 -17.76 24.48 -30.22
N VAL A 8 -16.99 24.52 -31.31
CA VAL A 8 -16.14 23.38 -31.73
C VAL A 8 -15.07 23.09 -30.68
N ILE A 9 -14.35 24.11 -30.19
CA ILE A 9 -13.33 23.93 -29.14
C ILE A 9 -13.96 23.38 -27.85
N GLY A 10 -15.12 23.91 -27.45
CA GLY A 10 -15.85 23.44 -26.27
C GLY A 10 -16.32 21.99 -26.40
N ALA A 11 -16.89 21.62 -27.55
CA ALA A 11 -17.30 20.25 -27.83
C ALA A 11 -16.11 19.28 -27.87
N SER A 12 -15.00 19.67 -28.51
CA SER A 12 -13.76 18.89 -28.52
C SER A 12 -13.19 18.68 -27.12
N LEU A 13 -13.20 19.72 -26.27
CA LEU A 13 -12.80 19.61 -24.86
C LEU A 13 -13.68 18.63 -24.09
N VAL A 14 -15.01 18.69 -24.26
CA VAL A 14 -15.93 17.74 -23.62
C VAL A 14 -15.66 16.32 -24.08
N ILE A 15 -15.44 16.10 -25.38
CA ILE A 15 -15.13 14.78 -25.93
C ILE A 15 -13.79 14.27 -25.39
N ILE A 16 -12.74 15.09 -25.36
CA ILE A 16 -11.42 14.70 -24.84
C ILE A 16 -11.49 14.37 -23.35
N VAL A 17 -12.18 15.19 -22.56
CA VAL A 17 -12.37 14.94 -21.12
C VAL A 17 -13.20 13.68 -20.90
N THR A 18 -14.25 13.45 -21.69
CA THR A 18 -15.08 12.25 -21.59
C THR A 18 -14.31 11.01 -22.02
N ALA A 19 -13.56 11.05 -23.11
CA ALA A 19 -12.71 9.96 -23.58
C ALA A 19 -11.60 9.63 -22.57
N TYR A 20 -10.98 10.65 -21.95
CA TYR A 20 -10.02 10.46 -20.87
C TYR A 20 -10.66 9.82 -19.64
N ARG A 21 -11.87 10.25 -19.25
CA ARG A 21 -12.62 9.66 -18.12
C ARG A 21 -13.10 8.24 -18.40
N CYS A 22 -13.33 7.90 -19.66
CA CYS A 22 -13.77 6.58 -20.13
C CYS A 22 -12.62 5.76 -20.73
N LEU A 23 -11.37 6.15 -20.56
CA LEU A 23 -10.23 5.47 -21.18
C LEU A 23 -10.16 4.01 -20.72
N ASP A 24 -10.48 3.76 -19.45
CA ASP A 24 -10.53 2.43 -18.86
C ASP A 24 -11.86 1.70 -19.11
N PHE A 25 -12.85 2.34 -19.74
CA PHE A 25 -14.18 1.74 -19.96
C PHE A 25 -14.06 0.44 -20.75
N PHE A 26 -13.36 0.45 -21.88
CA PHE A 26 -13.21 -0.71 -22.75
C PHE A 26 -12.41 -1.85 -22.10
N PRO A 27 -11.18 -1.64 -21.58
CA PRO A 27 -10.44 -2.73 -20.95
C PRO A 27 -11.12 -3.26 -19.69
N HIS A 28 -11.79 -2.40 -18.90
CA HIS A 28 -12.53 -2.83 -17.72
C HIS A 28 -13.80 -3.60 -18.09
N THR A 29 -14.56 -3.15 -19.09
CA THR A 29 -15.75 -3.86 -19.56
C THR A 29 -15.38 -5.20 -20.19
N TYR A 30 -14.26 -5.28 -20.90
CA TYR A 30 -13.74 -6.55 -21.40
C TYR A 30 -13.44 -7.51 -20.24
N MET A 31 -12.74 -7.06 -19.19
CA MET A 31 -12.50 -7.87 -17.99
C MET A 31 -13.82 -8.29 -17.33
N TRP A 32 -14.78 -7.38 -17.20
CA TRP A 32 -16.09 -7.66 -16.64
C TRP A 32 -16.84 -8.78 -17.39
N LEU A 33 -16.74 -8.80 -18.72
CA LEU A 33 -17.43 -9.79 -19.56
C LEU A 33 -16.69 -11.13 -19.66
N THR A 34 -15.37 -11.14 -19.46
CA THR A 34 -14.52 -12.32 -19.76
C THR A 34 -13.85 -12.94 -18.55
N HIS A 35 -13.80 -12.24 -17.41
CA HIS A 35 -13.19 -12.75 -16.21
C HIS A 35 -14.11 -13.76 -15.52
N SER A 36 -13.63 -14.99 -15.41
CA SER A 36 -14.21 -16.01 -14.55
C SER A 36 -13.44 -16.06 -13.24
N PRO A 37 -14.12 -16.02 -12.07
CA PRO A 37 -13.50 -16.18 -10.76
C PRO A 37 -12.58 -17.40 -10.69
N LYS A 38 -11.40 -17.23 -10.10
CA LYS A 38 -10.43 -18.31 -9.87
C LYS A 38 -10.11 -18.44 -8.38
N GLU A 39 -9.64 -19.61 -7.98
CA GLU A 39 -9.18 -19.80 -6.62
C GLU A 39 -7.81 -19.13 -6.48
N TYR A 40 -7.68 -18.28 -5.46
CA TYR A 40 -6.48 -17.54 -5.15
C TYR A 40 -6.24 -17.56 -3.64
N MET A 41 -5.08 -18.09 -3.21
CA MET A 41 -4.74 -18.25 -1.80
C MET A 41 -5.80 -18.99 -0.96
N GLY A 42 -6.46 -20.00 -1.54
CA GLY A 42 -7.50 -20.77 -0.86
C GLY A 42 -8.85 -20.06 -0.74
N ASN A 43 -9.02 -18.88 -1.33
CA ASN A 43 -10.29 -18.17 -1.44
C ASN A 43 -10.70 -18.02 -2.90
N MET A 44 -12.01 -17.99 -3.16
CA MET A 44 -12.52 -17.70 -4.50
C MET A 44 -12.44 -16.20 -4.76
N GLU A 45 -11.84 -15.79 -5.89
CA GLU A 45 -11.91 -14.41 -6.35
C GLU A 45 -13.37 -13.94 -6.45
N PRO A 46 -13.65 -12.65 -6.18
CA PRO A 46 -14.99 -12.12 -6.41
C PRO A 46 -15.28 -12.09 -7.92
N LYS A 47 -16.56 -11.93 -8.27
CA LYS A 47 -16.89 -11.59 -9.67
C LYS A 47 -16.29 -10.22 -9.99
N PHE A 48 -15.71 -10.09 -11.17
CA PHE A 48 -15.23 -8.78 -11.62
C PHE A 48 -16.41 -7.80 -11.64
N PRO A 49 -16.28 -6.60 -11.05
CA PRO A 49 -17.39 -5.65 -11.01
C PRO A 49 -17.54 -4.90 -12.34
N SER A 50 -18.71 -4.33 -12.58
CA SER A 50 -18.93 -3.49 -13.76
C SER A 50 -18.17 -2.16 -13.65
N TRP A 51 -17.83 -1.56 -14.80
CA TRP A 51 -17.18 -0.24 -14.81
C TRP A 51 -18.05 0.83 -14.12
N PHE A 52 -19.37 0.78 -14.35
CA PHE A 52 -20.29 1.72 -13.72
C PHE A 52 -20.31 1.60 -12.19
N SER A 53 -20.28 0.38 -11.65
CA SER A 53 -20.20 0.17 -10.19
C SER A 53 -18.90 0.71 -9.60
N VAL A 54 -17.78 0.60 -10.31
CA VAL A 54 -16.47 1.06 -9.83
C VAL A 54 -16.32 2.58 -9.90
N VAL A 55 -16.87 3.21 -10.93
CA VAL A 55 -16.70 4.64 -11.22
C VAL A 55 -17.79 5.50 -10.57
N PHE A 56 -19.04 5.07 -10.66
CA PHE A 56 -20.19 5.86 -10.20
C PHE A 56 -20.81 5.35 -8.90
N GLY A 57 -20.47 4.14 -8.46
CA GLY A 57 -20.90 3.59 -7.18
C GLY A 57 -20.26 4.29 -5.97
N ASP A 58 -20.22 3.58 -4.85
CA ASP A 58 -19.65 4.09 -3.61
C ASP A 58 -18.17 4.46 -3.77
N LEU A 59 -17.69 5.39 -2.94
CA LEU A 59 -16.28 5.81 -2.98
C LEU A 59 -15.32 4.64 -2.70
N VAL A 60 -15.72 3.72 -1.82
CA VAL A 60 -14.97 2.50 -1.50
C VAL A 60 -15.01 1.53 -2.70
N GLY A 61 -16.14 1.48 -3.39
CA GLY A 61 -16.46 0.56 -4.47
C GLY A 61 -16.91 -0.82 -3.98
N PRO A 62 -17.18 -1.76 -4.90
CA PRO A 62 -17.67 -3.09 -4.56
C PRO A 62 -16.60 -3.95 -3.88
N ASP A 63 -16.99 -4.59 -2.78
CA ASP A 63 -16.19 -5.54 -2.00
C ASP A 63 -17.15 -6.67 -1.55
N ILE A 64 -17.39 -7.62 -2.46
CA ILE A 64 -18.32 -8.73 -2.25
C ILE A 64 -17.77 -9.71 -1.21
N ASN A 65 -16.45 -9.88 -1.19
CA ASN A 65 -15.78 -10.80 -0.28
C ASN A 65 -15.62 -10.25 1.15
N HIS A 66 -15.96 -8.97 1.36
CA HIS A 66 -15.86 -8.27 2.64
C HIS A 66 -14.48 -8.35 3.27
N ASN A 67 -13.44 -8.42 2.44
CA ASN A 67 -12.04 -8.50 2.86
C ASN A 67 -11.40 -7.11 2.99
N GLY A 68 -12.18 -6.05 2.70
CA GLY A 68 -11.76 -4.67 2.81
C GLY A 68 -11.02 -4.12 1.59
N ILE A 69 -10.86 -4.93 0.53
CA ILE A 69 -10.30 -4.51 -0.75
C ILE A 69 -11.36 -4.60 -1.85
N ARG A 70 -11.41 -3.56 -2.69
CA ARG A 70 -12.31 -3.52 -3.84
C ARG A 70 -12.04 -4.66 -4.81
N ASP A 71 -13.09 -5.32 -5.28
CA ASP A 71 -13.04 -6.57 -6.07
C ASP A 71 -12.16 -6.45 -7.33
N ASP A 72 -12.28 -5.38 -8.12
CA ASP A 72 -11.44 -5.15 -9.30
C ASP A 72 -9.96 -4.96 -8.93
N VAL A 73 -9.69 -4.30 -7.80
CA VAL A 73 -8.32 -4.06 -7.33
C VAL A 73 -7.67 -5.38 -6.90
N GLU A 74 -8.40 -6.22 -6.15
CA GLU A 74 -7.97 -7.57 -5.83
C GLU A 74 -7.64 -8.37 -7.10
N ILE A 75 -8.54 -8.39 -8.09
CA ILE A 75 -8.30 -9.16 -9.33
C ILE A 75 -7.10 -8.62 -10.12
N TYR A 76 -6.95 -7.29 -10.21
CA TYR A 76 -5.78 -6.70 -10.87
C TYR A 76 -4.47 -7.01 -10.14
N MET A 77 -4.47 -6.97 -8.81
CA MET A 77 -3.30 -7.29 -8.00
C MET A 77 -2.93 -8.77 -8.09
N ASN A 78 -3.92 -9.67 -8.07
CA ASN A 78 -3.71 -11.10 -8.28
C ASN A 78 -3.01 -11.40 -9.61
N ARG A 79 -3.40 -10.67 -10.66
CA ARG A 79 -2.81 -10.78 -12.00
C ARG A 79 -1.41 -10.16 -12.07
N GLU A 80 -1.25 -8.94 -11.58
CA GLU A 80 0.01 -8.18 -11.66
C GLU A 80 1.11 -8.83 -10.83
N PHE A 81 0.76 -9.24 -9.61
CA PHE A 81 1.70 -9.74 -8.63
C PHE A 81 1.68 -11.27 -8.52
N LYS A 82 1.18 -11.99 -9.54
CA LYS A 82 1.03 -13.46 -9.52
C LYS A 82 2.30 -14.23 -9.14
N GLU A 83 3.47 -13.72 -9.54
CA GLU A 83 4.78 -14.34 -9.34
C GLU A 83 5.33 -14.14 -7.91
N LEU A 84 4.69 -13.30 -7.09
CA LEU A 84 5.10 -13.10 -5.71
C LEU A 84 4.66 -14.28 -4.83
N GLY A 85 5.40 -14.52 -3.74
CA GLY A 85 5.00 -15.50 -2.73
C GLY A 85 3.83 -14.97 -1.89
N ASP A 86 3.12 -15.87 -1.20
CA ASP A 86 1.91 -15.50 -0.44
C ASP A 86 2.17 -14.44 0.62
N SER A 87 3.32 -14.53 1.31
CA SER A 87 3.73 -13.54 2.31
C SER A 87 3.92 -12.15 1.70
N ASP A 88 4.44 -12.07 0.47
CA ASP A 88 4.73 -10.79 -0.19
C ASP A 88 3.45 -10.13 -0.68
N LYS A 89 2.58 -10.94 -1.26
CA LYS A 89 1.24 -10.53 -1.69
C LYS A 89 0.43 -10.03 -0.51
N ALA A 90 0.48 -10.69 0.65
CA ALA A 90 -0.22 -10.22 1.84
C ALA A 90 0.16 -8.78 2.24
N ILE A 91 1.43 -8.38 2.09
CA ILE A 91 1.89 -7.01 2.37
C ILE A 91 1.32 -6.02 1.36
N ILE A 92 1.38 -6.37 0.08
CA ILE A 92 0.87 -5.54 -1.02
C ILE A 92 -0.65 -5.37 -0.91
N TYR A 93 -1.37 -6.43 -0.55
CA TYR A 93 -2.81 -6.41 -0.27
C TYR A 93 -3.15 -5.51 0.92
N ASN A 94 -2.44 -5.66 2.03
CA ASN A 94 -2.60 -4.78 3.18
C ASN A 94 -2.36 -3.31 2.81
N TYR A 95 -1.39 -3.03 1.95
CA TYR A 95 -1.17 -1.66 1.47
C TYR A 95 -2.38 -1.12 0.69
N ALA A 96 -2.92 -1.92 -0.24
CA ALA A 96 -4.11 -1.55 -1.01
C ALA A 96 -5.33 -1.30 -0.11
N ILE A 97 -5.62 -2.20 0.85
CA ILE A 97 -6.71 -2.05 1.82
C ILE A 97 -6.59 -0.73 2.59
N ARG A 98 -5.39 -0.38 3.04
CA ARG A 98 -5.16 0.85 3.81
C ARG A 98 -5.30 2.10 2.95
N MET A 99 -4.83 2.05 1.70
CA MET A 99 -5.08 3.12 0.73
C MET A 99 -6.58 3.31 0.48
N GLN A 100 -7.35 2.22 0.44
CA GLN A 100 -8.81 2.30 0.29
C GLN A 100 -9.52 2.78 1.54
N ASN A 101 -9.00 2.48 2.74
CA ASN A 101 -9.58 2.92 3.99
C ASN A 101 -9.66 4.46 4.10
N VAL A 102 -8.73 5.19 3.47
CA VAL A 102 -8.83 6.67 3.34
C VAL A 102 -10.17 7.12 2.73
N MET A 103 -10.73 6.31 1.83
CA MET A 103 -11.99 6.61 1.17
C MET A 103 -13.22 6.39 2.07
N LYS A 104 -13.09 5.57 3.12
CA LYS A 104 -14.16 5.26 4.08
C LYS A 104 -14.41 6.40 5.07
N TYR A 105 -13.37 7.13 5.46
CA TYR A 105 -13.46 8.06 6.58
C TYR A 105 -13.71 9.53 6.16
N PRO A 106 -14.59 10.28 6.86
CA PRO A 106 -14.80 11.71 6.62
C PRO A 106 -13.61 12.56 7.09
N LEU A 107 -13.64 13.86 6.73
CA LEU A 107 -12.69 14.82 7.29
C LEU A 107 -12.97 14.99 8.79
N GLY A 108 -11.92 15.04 9.61
CA GLY A 108 -12.03 15.16 11.07
C GLY A 108 -12.28 13.84 11.83
N HIS A 109 -12.28 12.69 11.14
CA HIS A 109 -12.49 11.38 11.76
C HIS A 109 -11.35 11.00 12.73
N GLU A 110 -11.65 10.30 13.82
CA GLU A 110 -10.66 9.85 14.83
C GLU A 110 -9.55 8.95 14.23
N TYR A 111 -9.88 8.16 13.21
CA TYR A 111 -8.95 7.32 12.44
C TYR A 111 -7.75 8.12 11.88
N LYS A 112 -7.88 9.44 11.75
CA LYS A 112 -6.81 10.35 11.38
C LYS A 112 -5.50 10.01 12.10
N GLU A 113 -5.51 9.88 13.42
CA GLU A 113 -4.27 9.67 14.17
C GLU A 113 -3.65 8.29 13.97
N ALA A 114 -4.49 7.25 14.00
CA ALA A 114 -4.08 5.87 13.75
C ALA A 114 -3.53 5.68 12.33
N PHE A 115 -4.09 6.40 11.35
CA PHE A 115 -3.69 6.31 9.96
C PHE A 115 -2.20 6.57 9.73
N TRP A 116 -1.58 7.54 10.40
CA TRP A 116 -0.14 7.80 10.20
C TRP A 116 0.73 6.67 10.71
N VAL A 117 0.38 6.13 11.87
CA VAL A 117 1.12 5.02 12.47
C VAL A 117 1.01 3.80 11.54
N GLU A 118 -0.21 3.48 11.09
CA GLU A 118 -0.45 2.38 10.15
C GLU A 118 0.24 2.61 8.80
N ARG A 119 0.14 3.82 8.23
CA ARG A 119 0.79 4.16 6.96
C ARG A 119 2.30 4.02 7.08
N LYS A 120 2.90 4.51 8.16
CA LYS A 120 4.34 4.36 8.41
C LYS A 120 4.72 2.89 8.47
N TYR A 121 3.99 2.09 9.24
CA TYR A 121 4.25 0.66 9.38
C TYR A 121 4.25 -0.03 8.02
N MET A 122 3.25 0.25 7.20
CA MET A 122 3.17 -0.31 5.85
C MET A 122 4.30 0.16 4.92
N TRP A 123 4.64 1.45 4.96
CA TRP A 123 5.77 1.97 4.18
C TRP A 123 7.07 1.27 4.59
N ASP A 124 7.34 1.14 5.89
CA ASP A 124 8.47 0.37 6.38
C ASP A 124 8.40 -1.10 5.92
N CYS A 125 7.24 -1.76 6.00
CA CYS A 125 7.09 -3.14 5.54
C CYS A 125 7.40 -3.31 4.04
N ILE A 126 6.95 -2.37 3.20
CA ILE A 126 7.23 -2.38 1.75
C ILE A 126 8.72 -2.12 1.48
N PHE A 127 9.33 -1.17 2.18
CA PHE A 127 10.75 -0.86 2.03
C PHE A 127 11.61 -2.04 2.49
N ILE A 128 11.25 -2.67 3.62
CA ILE A 128 11.91 -3.85 4.14
C ILE A 128 11.75 -5.03 3.16
N LEU A 129 10.56 -5.25 2.60
CA LEU A 129 10.31 -6.28 1.59
C LEU A 129 11.17 -6.05 0.34
N GLY A 130 11.14 -4.83 -0.21
CA GLY A 130 11.93 -4.46 -1.38
C GLY A 130 13.42 -4.63 -1.13
N GLY A 131 13.91 -4.13 0.01
CA GLY A 131 15.32 -4.22 0.39
C GLY A 131 15.79 -5.66 0.64
N HIS A 132 14.91 -6.51 1.16
CA HIS A 132 15.17 -7.93 1.32
C HIS A 132 15.28 -8.65 -0.04
N LYS A 133 14.37 -8.37 -0.98
CA LYS A 133 14.32 -9.05 -2.28
C LYS A 133 15.34 -8.56 -3.31
N PHE A 134 15.54 -7.25 -3.37
CA PHE A 134 16.25 -6.61 -4.48
C PHE A 134 17.53 -5.90 -4.02
N GLY A 135 17.80 -5.86 -2.71
CA GLY A 135 18.80 -4.96 -2.13
C GLY A 135 18.25 -3.55 -1.94
N THR A 136 18.98 -2.70 -1.21
CA THR A 136 18.58 -1.31 -0.95
C THR A 136 19.03 -0.35 -2.04
N ASP A 137 20.06 -0.72 -2.80
CA ASP A 137 20.70 0.10 -3.82
C ASP A 137 20.65 -0.63 -5.17
N GLY A 138 19.65 -0.32 -5.98
CA GLY A 138 19.53 -0.88 -7.32
C GLY A 138 18.23 -0.54 -8.03
N ASP A 139 18.28 -0.56 -9.36
CA ASP A 139 17.15 -0.22 -10.24
C ASP A 139 15.91 -1.08 -9.96
N ARG A 140 16.09 -2.35 -9.58
CA ARG A 140 14.97 -3.25 -9.25
C ARG A 140 14.25 -2.88 -7.96
N TYR A 141 14.98 -2.34 -6.98
CA TYR A 141 14.36 -1.85 -5.74
C TYR A 141 13.55 -0.59 -6.03
N GLN A 142 14.13 0.35 -6.79
CA GLN A 142 13.42 1.55 -7.22
C GLN A 142 12.22 1.19 -8.11
N ASP A 143 12.35 0.26 -9.05
CA ASP A 143 11.24 -0.22 -9.87
C ASP A 143 10.10 -0.80 -9.03
N PHE A 144 10.41 -1.60 -8.00
CA PHE A 144 9.40 -2.10 -7.07
C PHE A 144 8.70 -0.98 -6.29
N LEU A 145 9.46 0.01 -5.80
CA LEU A 145 8.90 1.13 -5.05
C LEU A 145 8.11 2.08 -5.94
N ASP A 146 8.66 2.48 -7.08
CA ASP A 146 8.08 3.49 -7.95
C ASP A 146 6.94 2.91 -8.77
N ASN A 147 7.15 1.76 -9.44
CA ASN A 147 6.14 1.21 -10.34
C ASN A 147 5.14 0.32 -9.61
N GLY A 148 5.59 -0.51 -8.66
CA GLY A 148 4.71 -1.38 -7.89
C GLY A 148 3.71 -0.61 -7.02
N ILE A 149 4.20 0.36 -6.24
CA ILE A 149 3.33 1.17 -5.37
C ILE A 149 2.44 2.10 -6.20
N SER A 150 2.99 2.73 -7.25
CA SER A 150 2.21 3.57 -8.16
C SER A 150 1.08 2.78 -8.82
N TYR A 151 1.33 1.54 -9.24
CA TYR A 151 0.29 0.66 -9.77
C TYR A 151 -0.86 0.45 -8.78
N ILE A 152 -0.54 0.11 -7.53
CA ILE A 152 -1.57 -0.12 -6.50
C ILE A 152 -2.38 1.15 -6.24
N ASN A 153 -1.70 2.30 -6.19
CA ASN A 153 -2.35 3.60 -5.99
C ASN A 153 -3.25 3.97 -7.18
N ASP A 154 -2.79 3.78 -8.41
CA ASP A 154 -3.58 3.99 -9.63
C ASP A 154 -4.86 3.15 -9.61
N LYS A 155 -4.72 1.84 -9.34
CA LYS A 155 -5.89 0.96 -9.26
C LYS A 155 -6.81 1.33 -8.11
N THR A 156 -6.27 1.66 -6.95
CA THR A 156 -7.08 2.03 -5.78
C THR A 156 -7.84 3.34 -5.99
N LEU A 157 -7.18 4.37 -6.51
CA LEU A 157 -7.67 5.75 -6.59
C LEU A 157 -8.18 6.16 -7.98
N ASN A 158 -8.37 5.21 -8.90
CA ASN A 158 -8.72 5.31 -10.33
C ASN A 158 -9.80 6.31 -10.82
N THR A 159 -10.36 7.14 -9.95
CA THR A 159 -11.24 8.26 -10.32
C THR A 159 -10.79 9.55 -9.65
N PHE A 160 -10.99 10.67 -10.34
CA PHE A 160 -10.77 12.00 -9.77
C PHE A 160 -11.50 12.23 -8.43
N ARG A 161 -12.67 11.61 -8.23
CA ARG A 161 -13.45 11.73 -7.00
C ARG A 161 -12.73 11.07 -5.82
N LYS A 162 -12.14 9.89 -6.05
CA LYS A 162 -11.32 9.16 -5.07
C LYS A 162 -10.00 9.89 -4.80
N LEU A 163 -9.31 10.35 -5.84
CA LEU A 163 -8.09 11.19 -5.70
C LEU A 163 -8.35 12.44 -4.85
N ARG A 164 -9.45 13.16 -5.11
CA ARG A 164 -9.79 14.36 -4.35
C ARG A 164 -10.11 14.04 -2.89
N LYS A 165 -10.77 12.91 -2.63
CA LYS A 165 -11.07 12.43 -1.28
C LYS A 165 -9.80 12.09 -0.51
N GLU A 166 -8.87 11.37 -1.15
CA GLU A 166 -7.55 11.05 -0.60
C GLU A 166 -6.78 12.34 -0.29
N SER A 167 -6.67 13.25 -1.25
CA SER A 167 -5.95 14.52 -1.05
C SER A 167 -6.54 15.35 0.08
N SER A 168 -7.87 15.45 0.16
CA SER A 168 -8.55 16.17 1.25
C SER A 168 -8.29 15.51 2.60
N PHE A 169 -8.26 14.17 2.65
CA PHE A 169 -7.91 13.44 3.85
C PHE A 169 -6.45 13.71 4.26
N MET A 170 -5.52 13.61 3.32
CA MET A 170 -4.09 13.85 3.52
C MET A 170 -3.77 15.29 3.97
N ASN A 171 -4.50 16.30 3.47
CA ASN A 171 -4.30 17.70 3.84
C ASN A 171 -4.59 17.98 5.33
N GLN A 172 -5.36 17.13 6.01
CA GLN A 172 -5.61 17.31 7.44
C GLN A 172 -4.33 17.13 8.29
N PHE A 173 -3.25 16.66 7.70
CA PHE A 173 -2.07 16.20 8.40
C PHE A 173 -0.80 17.01 8.16
N HIS A 174 -0.92 18.16 7.48
CA HIS A 174 0.21 19.06 7.28
C HIS A 174 1.02 19.24 8.59
N MET A 175 2.34 19.09 8.49
CA MET A 175 3.35 19.22 9.56
C MET A 175 3.57 18.04 10.52
N ARG A 176 2.95 16.86 10.35
CA ARG A 176 3.43 15.67 11.09
C ARG A 176 4.76 15.20 10.51
N SER A 177 5.85 15.55 11.20
CA SER A 177 7.21 15.05 10.96
C SER A 177 7.36 13.63 11.50
N ASN A 178 8.04 12.78 10.73
CA ASN A 178 8.38 11.41 11.10
C ASN A 178 9.49 11.41 12.18
N GLY A 179 9.16 11.09 13.42
CA GLY A 179 10.15 10.63 14.39
C GLY A 179 10.58 9.18 14.08
N ASP A 180 11.88 8.88 14.11
CA ASP A 180 12.46 7.59 13.66
C ASP A 180 12.56 6.52 14.77
N ASP A 181 11.91 6.75 15.92
CA ASP A 181 12.05 5.97 17.16
C ASP A 181 11.29 4.64 17.17
N GLU A 182 10.75 4.20 16.03
CA GLU A 182 9.92 3.00 15.91
C GLU A 182 10.41 1.98 14.88
N HIS A 183 11.46 2.29 14.12
CA HIS A 183 11.98 1.39 13.09
C HIS A 183 12.48 0.06 13.67
N LEU A 184 13.21 0.11 14.78
CA LEU A 184 13.66 -1.08 15.50
C LEU A 184 12.47 -1.94 15.98
N HIS A 185 11.39 -1.31 16.45
CA HIS A 185 10.19 -2.05 16.86
C HIS A 185 9.60 -2.85 15.71
N ARG A 186 9.51 -2.24 14.52
CA ARG A 186 8.95 -2.91 13.34
C ARG A 186 9.80 -4.07 12.88
N ILE A 187 11.13 -3.90 12.82
CA ILE A 187 12.05 -4.99 12.47
C ILE A 187 11.97 -6.15 13.48
N LEU A 188 11.73 -5.84 14.76
CA LEU A 188 11.58 -6.85 15.79
C LEU A 188 10.21 -7.52 15.80
N ASN A 189 9.19 -6.98 15.16
CA ASN A 189 7.82 -7.52 15.16
C ASN A 189 7.28 -7.65 13.72
N LEU A 190 8.10 -8.12 12.77
CA LEU A 190 7.73 -8.22 11.35
C LEU A 190 6.54 -9.15 11.08
N GLU A 191 6.39 -10.22 11.87
CA GLU A 191 5.24 -11.13 11.76
C GLU A 191 3.95 -10.41 12.18
N ASP A 192 3.98 -9.65 13.28
CA ASP A 192 2.79 -8.98 13.83
C ASP A 192 2.45 -7.71 13.05
N VAL A 193 3.45 -6.94 12.62
CA VAL A 193 3.28 -5.64 11.97
C VAL A 193 3.17 -5.75 10.46
N CYS A 194 3.99 -6.62 9.85
CA CYS A 194 4.09 -6.73 8.41
C CYS A 194 3.49 -8.02 7.86
N HIS A 195 3.06 -8.96 8.71
CA HIS A 195 2.60 -10.28 8.30
C HIS A 195 3.63 -11.09 7.52
N PHE A 196 4.92 -10.84 7.76
CA PHE A 196 5.98 -11.63 7.17
C PHE A 196 5.97 -13.02 7.81
N ASN A 197 6.26 -14.06 7.04
CA ASN A 197 6.48 -15.37 7.64
C ASN A 197 7.76 -15.36 8.52
N SER A 198 7.79 -16.23 9.53
CA SER A 198 8.87 -16.28 10.52
C SER A 198 10.26 -16.53 9.91
N LYS A 199 10.34 -17.24 8.78
CA LYS A 199 11.62 -17.49 8.09
C LYS A 199 12.19 -16.20 7.52
N ILE A 200 11.41 -15.48 6.71
CA ILE A 200 11.82 -14.19 6.12
C ILE A 200 12.13 -13.18 7.23
N SER A 201 11.26 -13.08 8.23
CA SER A 201 11.46 -12.20 9.38
C SER A 201 12.80 -12.47 10.09
N ASN A 202 13.18 -13.74 10.24
CA ASN A 202 14.45 -14.12 10.84
C ASN A 202 15.65 -13.73 9.97
N GLU A 203 15.56 -13.94 8.66
CA GLU A 203 16.61 -13.56 7.70
C GLU A 203 16.84 -12.05 7.70
N ILE A 204 15.76 -11.26 7.68
CA ILE A 204 15.82 -9.80 7.70
C ILE A 204 16.44 -9.29 8.99
N ARG A 205 15.97 -9.77 10.15
CA ARG A 205 16.56 -9.39 11.44
C ARG A 205 18.05 -9.74 11.51
N LYS A 206 18.45 -10.94 11.06
CA LYS A 206 19.87 -11.32 11.02
C LYS A 206 20.66 -10.32 10.19
N LYS A 207 20.22 -10.05 8.97
CA LYS A 207 20.87 -9.09 8.06
C LYS A 207 20.97 -7.70 8.71
N HIS A 208 19.86 -7.18 9.23
CA HIS A 208 19.81 -5.88 9.89
C HIS A 208 20.78 -5.78 11.08
N PHE A 209 20.78 -6.77 11.99
CA PHE A 209 21.64 -6.73 13.16
C PHE A 209 23.13 -6.96 12.85
N ILE A 210 23.45 -7.72 11.79
CA ILE A 210 24.80 -7.91 11.26
C ILE A 210 25.31 -6.63 10.58
N GLU A 211 24.50 -5.98 9.75
CA GLU A 211 24.86 -4.73 9.08
C GLU A 211 24.99 -3.59 10.09
N GLN A 212 24.03 -3.42 11.00
CA GLN A 212 24.13 -2.43 12.07
C GLN A 212 25.25 -2.72 13.09
N ALA A 213 25.73 -3.97 13.21
CA ALA A 213 26.90 -4.28 14.03
C ALA A 213 28.17 -3.61 13.50
N LYS A 214 28.24 -3.36 12.20
CA LYS A 214 29.38 -2.69 11.56
C LYS A 214 29.30 -1.18 11.71
N ASP A 215 28.10 -0.61 11.58
CA ASP A 215 27.94 0.86 11.47
C ASP A 215 27.77 1.60 12.80
N TYR A 216 27.35 0.92 13.89
CA TYR A 216 26.92 1.58 15.13
C TYR A 216 27.44 0.94 16.43
N LYS A 217 28.70 0.49 16.45
CA LYS A 217 29.28 -0.22 17.61
C LYS A 217 29.08 0.53 18.94
N ASP A 218 29.21 1.86 18.94
CA ASP A 218 29.06 2.70 20.14
C ASP A 218 27.62 3.20 20.38
N MET A 219 26.81 3.39 19.32
CA MET A 219 25.42 3.87 19.47
C MET A 219 24.40 2.75 19.73
N LYS A 220 24.76 1.49 19.48
CA LYS A 220 23.86 0.32 19.67
C LYS A 220 23.22 0.29 21.06
N ARG A 221 24.01 0.50 22.11
CA ARG A 221 23.54 0.44 23.50
C ARG A 221 22.47 1.50 23.79
N TYR A 222 22.62 2.69 23.19
CA TYR A 222 21.65 3.77 23.33
C TYR A 222 20.30 3.43 22.68
N PHE A 223 20.31 2.89 21.45
CA PHE A 223 19.07 2.49 20.76
C PHE A 223 18.30 1.39 21.52
N TYR A 224 19.00 0.39 22.05
CA TYR A 224 18.33 -0.67 22.84
C TYR A 224 17.80 -0.15 24.17
N GLN A 225 18.52 0.74 24.87
CA GLN A 225 18.02 1.36 26.09
C GLN A 225 16.78 2.22 25.83
N MET A 226 16.76 2.98 24.73
CA MET A 226 15.59 3.75 24.30
C MET A 226 14.41 2.83 23.98
N TYR A 227 14.66 1.72 23.28
CA TYR A 227 13.65 0.71 22.99
C TYR A 227 13.07 0.07 24.26
N GLU A 228 13.92 -0.37 25.19
CA GLU A 228 13.48 -0.94 26.48
C GLU A 228 12.70 0.08 27.32
N LYS A 229 13.08 1.36 27.28
CA LYS A 229 12.37 2.44 27.97
C LYS A 229 10.96 2.65 27.40
N LYS A 230 10.79 2.51 26.08
CA LYS A 230 9.49 2.72 25.41
C LYS A 230 8.59 1.48 25.44
N TYR A 231 9.14 0.28 25.22
CA TYR A 231 8.38 -0.96 25.02
C TYR A 231 8.55 -2.01 26.12
N GLY A 232 9.44 -1.77 27.09
CA GLY A 232 9.65 -2.63 28.25
C GLY A 232 10.82 -3.61 28.11
N LYS A 233 11.52 -3.87 29.22
CA LYS A 233 12.66 -4.81 29.30
C LYS A 233 12.27 -6.27 29.02
N ASN A 234 11.01 -6.62 29.25
CA ASN A 234 10.48 -7.95 28.91
C ASN A 234 10.57 -8.26 27.41
N LYS A 235 10.73 -7.25 26.53
CA LYS A 235 10.91 -7.42 25.08
C LYS A 235 12.38 -7.57 24.65
N ARG A 236 13.34 -7.58 25.58
CA ARG A 236 14.79 -7.74 25.29
C ARG A 236 15.11 -9.00 24.48
N HIS A 237 14.42 -10.10 24.78
CA HIS A 237 14.61 -11.38 24.10
C HIS A 237 14.43 -11.31 22.57
N LEU A 238 13.72 -10.30 22.05
CA LEU A 238 13.49 -10.12 20.62
C LEU A 238 14.78 -9.78 19.85
N TYR A 239 15.72 -9.05 20.46
CA TYR A 239 16.97 -8.66 19.81
C TYR A 239 18.22 -9.31 20.41
N GLU A 240 18.16 -9.77 21.67
CA GLU A 240 19.35 -10.27 22.38
C GLU A 240 20.02 -11.45 21.68
N ARG A 241 19.23 -12.32 21.04
CA ARG A 241 19.73 -13.45 20.24
C ARG A 241 20.55 -13.06 19.01
N TYR A 242 20.52 -11.79 18.61
CA TYR A 242 21.26 -11.24 17.47
C TYR A 242 22.46 -10.38 17.90
N MET A 243 22.67 -10.22 19.21
CA MET A 243 23.79 -9.45 19.78
C MET A 243 24.97 -10.31 20.22
N ASN A 244 24.77 -11.63 20.34
CA ASN A 244 25.78 -12.62 20.67
C ASN A 244 26.25 -13.34 19.41
#